data_AF-A0A662BAN2-F1
#
_entry.id   AF-A0A662BAN2-F1
#
_cell.length_a   1.000
_cell.length_b   1.000
_cell.length_c   1.000
_cell.angle_alpha   90.00
_cell.angle_beta   90.00
_cell.angle_gamma   90.00
#
_symmetry.space_group_name_H-M   'P 1'
#
loop_
_entity.id
_entity.type
_entity.pdbx_description
1 polymer ?
#
loop_
_entity_poly.entity_id
_entity_poly.type
_entity_poly.pdbx_seq_one_letter_code
_entity_poly.pdbx_strand_id
1 'polypeptide(L)'
;MKTIEKLAALRQIMWENKIDAYIIPMTDPHMSEYVATHWHAIKWFSGFSGSTANVVVTQNFAGLWTDSRYFIQAETQLKESGIELVKLKVPHTAEYIDWLNKTLNVDSVVGFDGKVFSVGIAQAMKIVFERKNIKLNADFNFISDLWTDRPEIPTNEVFNHDIKYAGQRRTEKIATVREKMKERNIDYHLLSSLDDIAWLFNLRGSDISYNPLFISYALISQNEAILFVDNKKLPAELKTNLENDKIAIKPYDEIYSALSNMKDSEVNLAQLSKTNYSLYKSIPNTCSIIDEVNITTILKSLKNETEIDNIRETMVKDGVAMVKFLYWLEQTVGKEKITEISAGEKLLSFRKEQNNFFGESFGVISAYKAHGAMPHYSATEESNVELKSEGLYLVDSGGQYFGGTTDITRTVTLGKLTDEEIRDFTLALKGTISLAMAVFPQGTKGVQLDVIARKALWDNKMNYGHGTGHGVGFFLNVHEGPQSISSRDSGNTETVLQPGMLTSDEPAFYRAGKHGIRIENLILVVEDEENEFGKFLKFETVTLCPIDTEPVDVNLLTKEERYWLNNYHNEVYRELSPYLDDLHKNWLKEKTSAI
;
A
#
# COMPACT_ATOMS: atom_id res chain seq x y z
N MET A 1 15.02 26.55 -9.09
CA MET A 1 14.00 27.54 -8.69
C MET A 1 13.57 27.29 -7.26
N LYS A 2 13.48 28.33 -6.43
CA LYS A 2 12.86 28.28 -5.09
C LYS A 2 11.34 28.07 -5.22
N THR A 3 10.69 27.54 -4.19
CA THR A 3 9.23 27.29 -4.21
C THR A 3 8.41 28.54 -4.57
N ILE A 4 8.78 29.70 -4.04
CA ILE A 4 8.09 30.96 -4.32
C ILE A 4 8.16 31.37 -5.80
N GLU A 5 9.28 31.08 -6.47
CA GLU A 5 9.47 31.35 -7.91
C GLU A 5 8.62 30.40 -8.76
N LYS A 6 8.55 29.13 -8.36
CA LYS A 6 7.69 28.12 -9.02
C LYS A 6 6.22 28.50 -8.90
N LEU A 7 5.79 28.97 -7.73
CA LEU A 7 4.42 29.43 -7.49
C LEU A 7 4.08 30.65 -8.35
N ALA A 8 4.98 31.63 -8.46
CA ALA A 8 4.78 32.80 -9.32
C ALA A 8 4.68 32.40 -10.80
N ALA A 9 5.57 31.50 -11.26
CA ALA A 9 5.54 31.00 -12.64
C ALA A 9 4.26 30.22 -12.95
N LEU A 10 3.77 29.39 -12.03
CA LEU A 10 2.49 28.69 -12.20
C LEU A 10 1.33 29.66 -12.30
N ARG A 11 1.27 30.70 -11.45
CA ARG A 11 0.21 31.72 -11.51
C ARG A 11 0.22 32.49 -12.83
N GLN A 12 1.41 32.78 -13.36
CA GLN A 12 1.57 33.41 -14.68
C GLN A 12 0.95 32.53 -15.78
N ILE A 13 1.31 31.25 -15.85
CA ILE A 13 0.77 30.30 -16.84
C ILE A 13 -0.76 30.14 -16.66
N MET A 14 -1.23 30.06 -15.42
CA MET A 14 -2.66 30.01 -15.11
C MET A 14 -3.39 31.25 -15.64
N TRP A 15 -2.84 32.45 -15.44
CA TRP A 15 -3.43 33.70 -15.91
C TRP A 15 -3.51 33.74 -17.44
N GLU A 16 -2.43 33.37 -18.12
CA GLU A 16 -2.36 33.31 -19.60
C GLU A 16 -3.39 32.34 -20.19
N ASN A 17 -3.66 31.24 -19.50
CA ASN A 17 -4.61 30.20 -19.90
C ASN A 17 -6.03 30.38 -19.32
N LYS A 18 -6.31 31.48 -18.61
CA LYS A 18 -7.61 31.79 -17.98
C LYS A 18 -8.07 30.70 -16.99
N ILE A 19 -7.14 30.27 -16.13
CA ILE A 19 -7.37 29.27 -15.09
C ILE A 19 -7.39 29.96 -13.72
N ASP A 20 -8.50 29.79 -13.00
CA ASP A 20 -8.74 30.42 -11.71
C ASP A 20 -8.13 29.61 -10.56
N ALA A 21 -8.12 28.27 -10.68
CA ALA A 21 -7.45 27.37 -9.76
C ALA A 21 -6.78 26.21 -10.49
N TYR A 22 -5.65 25.73 -9.98
CA TYR A 22 -4.94 24.57 -10.49
C TYR A 22 -4.68 23.57 -9.36
N ILE A 23 -4.94 22.29 -9.62
CA ILE A 23 -4.75 21.20 -8.63
C ILE A 23 -3.56 20.35 -9.04
N ILE A 24 -2.68 20.09 -8.08
CA ILE A 24 -1.51 19.21 -8.21
C ILE A 24 -1.72 18.05 -7.22
N PRO A 25 -2.16 16.88 -7.70
CA PRO A 25 -2.31 15.70 -6.85
C PRO A 25 -0.97 14.98 -6.62
N MET A 26 -0.91 14.18 -5.56
CA MET A 26 0.21 13.26 -5.29
C MET A 26 -0.12 11.88 -5.87
N THR A 27 0.02 11.72 -7.18
CA THR A 27 -0.18 10.43 -7.84
C THR A 27 0.48 10.42 -9.23
N ASP A 28 0.42 9.28 -9.90
CA ASP A 28 0.91 9.04 -11.24
C ASP A 28 -0.27 8.66 -12.19
N PRO A 29 -0.01 8.31 -13.46
CA PRO A 29 -1.05 7.94 -14.40
C PRO A 29 -1.78 6.62 -14.14
N HIS A 30 -1.36 5.89 -13.11
CA HIS A 30 -1.86 4.59 -12.71
C HIS A 30 -2.54 4.63 -11.34
N MET A 31 -2.69 5.82 -10.77
CA MET A 31 -3.19 6.03 -9.41
C MET A 31 -2.39 5.25 -8.36
N SER A 32 -1.07 5.09 -8.56
CA SER A 32 -0.19 4.37 -7.65
C SER A 32 -0.08 5.05 -6.29
N GLU A 33 0.12 4.23 -5.25
CA GLU A 33 0.43 4.71 -3.89
C GLU A 33 1.84 5.29 -3.80
N TYR A 34 2.83 4.52 -4.25
CA TYR A 34 4.19 4.98 -4.45
C TYR A 34 4.38 5.34 -5.92
N VAL A 35 5.04 6.45 -6.19
CA VAL A 35 5.23 6.94 -7.57
C VAL A 35 6.71 7.04 -7.90
N ALA A 36 7.06 6.86 -9.17
CA ALA A 36 8.42 7.11 -9.61
C ALA A 36 8.79 8.60 -9.44
N THR A 37 10.09 8.90 -9.37
CA THR A 37 10.61 10.26 -9.19
C THR A 37 10.09 11.26 -10.22
N HIS A 38 9.80 10.80 -11.45
CA HIS A 38 9.14 11.58 -12.50
C HIS A 38 7.82 12.21 -12.05
N TRP A 39 7.04 11.56 -11.18
CA TRP A 39 5.73 12.04 -10.69
C TRP A 39 5.77 12.63 -9.28
N HIS A 40 6.94 12.90 -8.71
CA HIS A 40 7.09 13.64 -7.45
C HIS A 40 6.79 15.15 -7.58
N ALA A 41 5.69 15.50 -8.25
CA ALA A 41 5.29 16.87 -8.55
C ALA A 41 5.09 17.71 -7.29
N ILE A 42 4.44 17.19 -6.24
CA ILE A 42 4.26 17.93 -4.98
C ILE A 42 5.60 18.18 -4.29
N LYS A 43 6.48 17.18 -4.21
CA LYS A 43 7.81 17.35 -3.60
C LYS A 43 8.63 18.37 -4.37
N TRP A 44 8.65 18.30 -5.69
CA TRP A 44 9.34 19.29 -6.51
C TRP A 44 8.70 20.68 -6.38
N PHE A 45 7.38 20.79 -6.45
CA PHE A 45 6.69 22.08 -6.47
C PHE A 45 6.75 22.78 -5.11
N SER A 46 6.40 22.07 -4.03
CA SER A 46 6.21 22.64 -2.69
C SER A 46 7.39 22.43 -1.73
N GLY A 47 8.24 21.41 -1.98
CA GLY A 47 9.24 20.94 -1.02
C GLY A 47 8.71 19.93 0.00
N PHE A 48 7.40 19.73 0.09
CA PHE A 48 6.79 18.76 1.00
C PHE A 48 7.06 17.32 0.55
N SER A 49 7.54 16.48 1.47
CA SER A 49 7.99 15.11 1.18
C SER A 49 7.19 14.02 1.89
N GLY A 50 6.03 14.32 2.48
CA GLY A 50 5.14 13.29 3.02
C GLY A 50 4.49 12.47 1.90
N SER A 51 3.89 11.32 2.23
CA SER A 51 3.31 10.39 1.24
C SER A 51 1.83 10.62 0.96
N THR A 52 1.22 11.67 1.51
CA THR A 52 -0.17 12.04 1.18
C THR A 52 -0.30 13.56 1.18
N ALA A 53 -0.62 14.15 0.04
CA ALA A 53 -1.00 15.56 -0.06
C ALA A 53 -1.73 15.88 -1.36
N ASN A 54 -2.44 17.02 -1.37
CA ASN A 54 -2.89 17.70 -2.59
C ASN A 54 -2.52 19.18 -2.48
N VAL A 55 -1.95 19.76 -3.54
CA VAL A 55 -1.71 21.20 -3.60
C VAL A 55 -2.76 21.85 -4.50
N VAL A 56 -3.37 22.94 -4.01
CA VAL A 56 -4.31 23.76 -4.78
C VAL A 56 -3.78 25.18 -4.83
N VAL A 57 -3.65 25.72 -6.04
CA VAL A 57 -3.17 27.08 -6.30
C VAL A 57 -4.28 27.89 -6.95
N THR A 58 -4.47 29.12 -6.48
CA THR A 58 -5.27 30.16 -7.13
C THR A 58 -4.37 31.37 -7.40
N GLN A 59 -4.90 32.42 -8.02
CA GLN A 59 -4.16 33.67 -8.24
C GLN A 59 -3.65 34.31 -6.94
N ASN A 60 -4.39 34.16 -5.83
CA ASN A 60 -4.10 34.87 -4.57
C ASN A 60 -3.82 33.95 -3.37
N PHE A 61 -4.02 32.64 -3.52
CA PHE A 61 -3.82 31.65 -2.45
C PHE A 61 -3.10 30.41 -2.99
N ALA A 62 -2.34 29.73 -2.15
CA ALA A 62 -1.82 28.39 -2.43
C ALA A 62 -1.87 27.58 -1.13
N GLY A 63 -2.44 26.38 -1.18
CA GLY A 63 -2.57 25.53 -0.01
C GLY A 63 -2.14 24.09 -0.28
N LEU A 64 -1.62 23.43 0.74
CA LEU A 64 -1.32 22.00 0.75
C LEU A 64 -2.23 21.30 1.77
N TRP A 65 -3.11 20.44 1.28
CA TRP A 65 -3.98 19.60 2.09
C TRP A 65 -3.27 18.29 2.40
N THR A 66 -3.09 17.99 3.68
CA THR A 66 -2.58 16.71 4.17
C THR A 66 -3.26 16.36 5.50
N ASP A 67 -3.09 15.13 5.95
CA ASP A 67 -3.68 14.63 7.20
C ASP A 67 -2.73 14.77 8.40
N SER A 68 -3.23 14.37 9.57
CA SER A 68 -2.56 14.59 10.85
C SER A 68 -1.20 13.93 10.98
N ARG A 69 -0.89 12.93 10.15
CA ARG A 69 0.44 12.29 10.12
C ARG A 69 1.53 13.29 9.73
N TYR A 70 1.19 14.31 8.94
CA TYR A 70 2.17 15.20 8.32
C TYR A 70 2.09 16.66 8.76
N PHE A 71 1.26 17.02 9.74
CA PHE A 71 1.10 18.44 10.12
C PHE A 71 2.41 19.11 10.54
N ILE A 72 3.19 18.48 11.42
CA ILE A 72 4.46 19.03 11.92
C ILE A 72 5.49 19.11 10.78
N GLN A 73 5.57 18.04 9.97
CA GLN A 73 6.45 17.99 8.80
C GLN A 73 6.10 19.09 7.80
N ALA A 74 4.82 19.26 7.48
CA ALA A 74 4.35 20.26 6.52
C ALA A 74 4.57 21.69 7.03
N GLU A 75 4.32 21.98 8.32
CA GLU A 75 4.62 23.29 8.91
C GLU A 75 6.11 23.65 8.77
N THR A 76 6.99 22.66 8.91
CA THR A 76 8.43 22.84 8.76
C THR A 76 8.84 23.02 7.29
N GLN A 77 8.40 22.12 6.41
CA GLN A 77 8.82 22.07 5.00
C GLN A 77 8.20 23.17 4.14
N LEU A 78 7.03 23.69 4.51
CA LEU A 78 6.34 24.77 3.79
C LEU A 78 6.73 26.16 4.29
N LYS A 79 7.58 26.26 5.32
CA LYS A 79 8.04 27.55 5.83
C LYS A 79 8.66 28.39 4.71
N GLU A 80 8.21 29.64 4.56
CA GLU A 80 8.65 30.59 3.52
C GLU A 80 8.39 30.14 2.06
N SER A 81 7.61 29.07 1.85
CA SER A 81 7.26 28.57 0.51
C SER A 81 6.23 29.43 -0.22
N GLY A 82 5.41 30.19 0.52
CA GLY A 82 4.21 30.86 0.02
C GLY A 82 2.99 29.94 -0.13
N ILE A 83 3.10 28.69 0.35
CA ILE A 83 2.02 27.69 0.39
C ILE A 83 1.61 27.49 1.86
N GLU A 84 0.31 27.57 2.13
CA GLU A 84 -0.24 27.38 3.47
C GLU A 84 -0.60 25.91 3.73
N LEU A 85 -0.29 25.39 4.92
CA LEU A 85 -0.80 24.08 5.34
C LEU A 85 -2.31 24.19 5.60
N VAL A 86 -3.09 23.34 4.94
CA VAL A 86 -4.51 23.14 5.24
C VAL A 86 -4.70 21.75 5.87
N LYS A 87 -5.03 21.74 7.15
CA LYS A 87 -5.17 20.51 7.95
C LYS A 87 -6.48 19.81 7.62
N LEU A 88 -6.43 18.60 7.05
CA LEU A 88 -7.62 17.77 6.84
C LEU A 88 -8.26 17.42 8.18
N LYS A 89 -9.59 17.41 8.21
CA LYS A 89 -10.40 16.96 9.34
C LYS A 89 -10.65 15.46 9.26
N VAL A 90 -10.84 14.94 8.05
CA VAL A 90 -11.00 13.51 7.78
C VAL A 90 -9.88 13.05 6.85
N PRO A 91 -9.03 12.10 7.28
CA PRO A 91 -7.98 11.55 6.43
C PRO A 91 -8.50 11.06 5.08
N HIS A 92 -7.66 11.17 4.04
CA HIS A 92 -7.95 10.70 2.68
C HIS A 92 -9.17 11.33 1.97
N THR A 93 -9.73 12.42 2.51
CA THR A 93 -10.84 13.14 1.86
C THR A 93 -10.36 14.33 1.03
N ALA A 94 -11.07 14.62 -0.06
CA ALA A 94 -10.79 15.73 -0.95
C ALA A 94 -11.47 17.04 -0.49
N GLU A 95 -11.22 17.48 0.76
CA GLU A 95 -11.85 18.69 1.34
C GLU A 95 -11.59 19.97 0.54
N TYR A 96 -10.54 19.99 -0.29
CA TYR A 96 -10.27 21.10 -1.20
C TYR A 96 -11.38 21.34 -2.23
N ILE A 97 -12.22 20.34 -2.54
CA ILE A 97 -13.37 20.49 -3.45
C ILE A 97 -14.38 21.47 -2.84
N ASP A 98 -14.75 21.27 -1.58
CA ASP A 98 -15.66 22.16 -0.86
C ASP A 98 -15.06 23.55 -0.66
N TRP A 99 -13.75 23.62 -0.41
CA TRP A 99 -13.03 24.89 -0.31
C TRP A 99 -13.06 25.64 -1.64
N LEU A 100 -12.76 24.99 -2.76
CA LEU A 100 -12.82 25.58 -4.11
C LEU A 100 -14.23 26.09 -4.42
N ASN A 101 -15.26 25.30 -4.13
CA ASN A 101 -16.65 25.70 -4.35
C ASN A 101 -17.03 26.95 -3.53
N LYS A 102 -16.49 27.12 -2.33
CA LYS A 102 -16.73 28.31 -1.50
C LYS A 102 -15.96 29.53 -2.03
N THR A 103 -14.69 29.32 -2.40
CA THR A 103 -13.74 30.39 -2.74
C THR A 103 -13.91 30.93 -4.16
N LEU A 104 -14.22 30.08 -5.14
CA LEU A 104 -14.31 30.48 -6.54
C LEU A 104 -15.62 31.18 -6.89
N ASN A 105 -15.54 32.03 -7.91
CA ASN A 105 -16.69 32.75 -8.45
C ASN A 105 -17.52 31.87 -9.39
N VAL A 106 -18.69 32.38 -9.79
CA VAL A 106 -19.48 31.77 -10.85
C VAL A 106 -18.67 31.77 -12.15
N ASP A 107 -18.80 30.71 -12.95
CA ASP A 107 -18.12 30.50 -14.24
C ASP A 107 -16.59 30.33 -14.18
N SER A 108 -16.00 30.22 -12.99
CA SER A 108 -14.55 29.98 -12.84
C SER A 108 -14.10 28.65 -13.47
N VAL A 109 -12.80 28.55 -13.78
CA VAL A 109 -12.19 27.36 -14.38
C VAL A 109 -11.14 26.75 -13.44
N VAL A 110 -11.31 25.46 -13.14
CA VAL A 110 -10.35 24.64 -12.39
C VAL A 110 -9.58 23.74 -13.35
N GLY A 111 -8.26 23.94 -13.40
CA GLY A 111 -7.33 23.17 -14.21
C GLY A 111 -6.66 22.02 -13.44
N PHE A 112 -6.34 20.94 -14.14
CA PHE A 112 -5.49 19.85 -13.66
C PHE A 112 -4.92 19.06 -14.84
N ASP A 113 -3.89 18.24 -14.60
CA ASP A 113 -3.39 17.27 -15.60
C ASP A 113 -4.25 16.02 -15.57
N GLY A 114 -5.05 15.81 -16.62
CA GLY A 114 -5.94 14.66 -16.74
C GLY A 114 -5.23 13.30 -16.70
N LYS A 115 -3.92 13.24 -17.00
CA LYS A 115 -3.15 11.99 -16.90
C LYS A 115 -2.90 11.60 -15.46
N VAL A 116 -2.84 12.53 -14.50
CA VAL A 116 -2.54 12.23 -13.08
C VAL A 116 -3.69 12.60 -12.14
N PHE A 117 -4.92 12.63 -12.65
CA PHE A 117 -6.09 12.99 -11.88
C PHE A 117 -7.20 11.94 -12.05
N SER A 118 -7.78 11.46 -10.96
CA SER A 118 -8.77 10.38 -11.04
C SER A 118 -10.13 10.86 -11.54
N VAL A 119 -10.84 9.99 -12.26
CA VAL A 119 -12.20 10.29 -12.75
C VAL A 119 -13.17 10.48 -11.60
N GLY A 120 -13.06 9.65 -10.55
CA GLY A 120 -13.94 9.73 -9.38
C GLY A 120 -13.92 11.11 -8.72
N ILE A 121 -12.72 11.68 -8.52
CA ILE A 121 -12.58 13.03 -7.96
C ILE A 121 -13.10 14.09 -8.93
N ALA A 122 -12.81 13.97 -10.22
CA ALA A 122 -13.32 14.92 -11.23
C ALA A 122 -14.86 14.91 -11.30
N GLN A 123 -15.50 13.75 -11.19
CA GLN A 123 -16.96 13.65 -11.13
C GLN A 123 -17.53 14.24 -9.85
N ALA A 124 -16.92 13.98 -8.69
CA ALA A 124 -17.30 14.61 -7.43
C ALA A 124 -17.23 16.14 -7.52
N MET A 125 -16.16 16.67 -8.13
CA MET A 125 -16.03 18.11 -8.41
C MET A 125 -17.15 18.63 -9.29
N LYS A 126 -17.47 17.95 -10.41
CA LYS A 126 -18.58 18.35 -11.31
C LYS A 126 -19.90 18.50 -10.57
N ILE A 127 -20.23 17.56 -9.69
CA ILE A 127 -21.46 17.60 -8.88
C ILE A 127 -21.45 18.81 -7.94
N VAL A 128 -20.36 19.01 -7.18
CA VAL A 128 -20.28 20.10 -6.20
C VAL A 128 -20.29 21.48 -6.88
N PHE A 129 -19.70 21.58 -8.07
CA PHE A 129 -19.51 22.82 -8.83
C PHE A 129 -20.70 23.26 -9.69
N GLU A 130 -21.71 22.38 -9.86
CA GLU A 130 -22.84 22.58 -10.76
C GLU A 130 -23.56 23.93 -10.54
N ARG A 131 -23.85 24.28 -9.28
CA ARG A 131 -24.58 25.51 -8.93
C ARG A 131 -23.86 26.80 -9.30
N LYS A 132 -22.53 26.78 -9.33
CA LYS A 132 -21.70 27.93 -9.69
C LYS A 132 -21.21 27.86 -11.14
N ASN A 133 -21.58 26.82 -11.89
CA ASN A 133 -21.08 26.56 -13.24
C ASN A 133 -19.53 26.62 -13.32
N ILE A 134 -18.85 26.16 -12.27
CA ILE A 134 -17.37 26.09 -12.27
C ILE A 134 -16.96 24.95 -13.21
N LYS A 135 -16.13 25.27 -14.19
CA LYS A 135 -15.72 24.36 -15.26
C LYS A 135 -14.44 23.62 -14.89
N LEU A 136 -14.33 22.37 -15.33
CA LEU A 136 -13.10 21.60 -15.24
C LEU A 136 -12.37 21.61 -16.57
N ASN A 137 -11.05 21.79 -16.54
CA ASN A 137 -10.20 21.64 -17.71
C ASN A 137 -9.02 20.71 -17.38
N ALA A 138 -9.00 19.56 -18.05
CA ALA A 138 -8.04 18.48 -17.80
C ALA A 138 -6.87 18.46 -18.80
N ASP A 139 -6.80 19.44 -19.72
CA ASP A 139 -5.86 19.43 -20.84
C ASP A 139 -4.50 20.08 -20.49
N PHE A 140 -4.30 20.46 -19.22
CA PHE A 140 -3.13 21.24 -18.79
C PHE A 140 -2.12 20.40 -18.04
N ASN A 141 -0.86 20.46 -18.47
CA ASN A 141 0.27 19.86 -17.75
C ASN A 141 1.29 20.91 -17.33
N PHE A 142 0.82 21.94 -16.60
CA PHE A 142 1.66 23.09 -16.23
C PHE A 142 2.89 22.72 -15.42
N ILE A 143 2.84 21.61 -14.67
CA ILE A 143 4.01 21.13 -13.93
C ILE A 143 5.09 20.63 -14.89
N SER A 144 4.72 19.91 -15.96
CA SER A 144 5.69 19.50 -16.98
C SER A 144 6.33 20.69 -17.68
N ASP A 145 5.54 21.72 -17.97
CA ASP A 145 6.02 22.93 -18.65
C ASP A 145 7.04 23.71 -17.78
N LEU A 146 6.88 23.66 -16.46
CA LEU A 146 7.74 24.36 -15.50
C LEU A 146 8.94 23.54 -15.02
N TRP A 147 8.84 22.20 -15.02
CA TRP A 147 9.87 21.32 -14.47
C TRP A 147 10.91 20.95 -15.55
N THR A 148 11.81 21.89 -15.83
CA THR A 148 12.81 21.77 -16.91
C THR A 148 13.83 20.64 -16.72
N ASP A 149 14.12 20.26 -15.47
CA ASP A 149 15.02 19.18 -15.08
C ASP A 149 14.25 17.97 -14.54
N ARG A 150 13.06 17.71 -15.07
CA ARG A 150 12.22 16.59 -14.66
C ARG A 150 12.93 15.25 -14.94
N PRO A 151 13.03 14.35 -13.94
CA PRO A 151 13.56 13.01 -14.18
C PRO A 151 12.80 12.31 -15.30
N GLU A 152 13.48 11.51 -16.13
CA GLU A 152 12.79 10.70 -17.14
C GLU A 152 11.89 9.63 -16.48
N ILE A 153 10.88 9.18 -17.22
CA ILE A 153 10.12 7.99 -16.81
C ILE A 153 11.10 6.81 -16.74
N PRO A 154 11.13 6.03 -15.64
CA PRO A 154 12.07 4.92 -15.52
C PRO A 154 11.95 3.96 -16.70
N THR A 155 13.09 3.47 -17.20
CA THR A 155 13.17 2.47 -18.27
C THR A 155 13.81 1.17 -17.78
N ASN A 156 13.58 0.82 -16.51
CA ASN A 156 14.16 -0.37 -15.91
C ASN A 156 13.66 -1.63 -16.65
N GLU A 157 14.52 -2.64 -16.69
CA GLU A 157 14.23 -3.89 -17.38
C GLU A 157 13.05 -4.63 -16.73
N VAL A 158 12.16 -5.16 -17.56
CA VAL A 158 11.04 -6.02 -17.17
C VAL A 158 11.45 -7.47 -17.38
N PHE A 159 11.10 -8.33 -16.44
CA PHE A 159 11.46 -9.73 -16.44
C PHE A 159 10.27 -10.65 -16.18
N ASN A 160 10.39 -11.92 -16.56
CA ASN A 160 9.38 -12.94 -16.32
C ASN A 160 9.34 -13.33 -14.83
N HIS A 161 8.13 -13.42 -14.29
CA HIS A 161 7.86 -14.14 -13.05
C HIS A 161 7.58 -15.60 -13.38
N ASP A 162 8.51 -16.48 -12.99
CA ASP A 162 8.49 -17.89 -13.35
C ASP A 162 7.21 -18.60 -12.82
N ILE A 163 6.69 -19.56 -13.60
CA ILE A 163 5.52 -20.34 -13.24
C ILE A 163 5.69 -21.15 -11.95
N LYS A 164 6.92 -21.52 -11.59
CA LYS A 164 7.20 -22.19 -10.31
C LYS A 164 6.82 -21.32 -9.09
N TYR A 165 6.72 -20.01 -9.29
CA TYR A 165 6.22 -19.07 -8.29
C TYR A 165 4.74 -18.74 -8.54
N ALA A 166 4.40 -18.38 -9.79
CA ALA A 166 3.07 -17.87 -10.12
C ALA A 166 1.95 -18.94 -10.14
N GLY A 167 2.27 -20.23 -10.27
CA GLY A 167 1.31 -21.35 -10.30
C GLY A 167 0.48 -21.46 -11.58
N GLN A 168 0.37 -20.39 -12.37
CA GLN A 168 -0.48 -20.33 -13.56
C GLN A 168 0.20 -19.57 -14.70
N ARG A 169 0.04 -20.02 -15.95
CA ARG A 169 0.56 -19.32 -17.15
C ARG A 169 -0.23 -18.05 -17.42
N ARG A 170 0.41 -17.04 -18.00
CA ARG A 170 -0.29 -15.82 -18.45
C ARG A 170 -1.40 -16.10 -19.46
N THR A 171 -1.22 -17.08 -20.34
CA THR A 171 -2.23 -17.48 -21.33
C THR A 171 -3.48 -18.07 -20.67
N GLU A 172 -3.33 -18.81 -19.57
CA GLU A 172 -4.42 -19.34 -18.76
C GLU A 172 -5.13 -18.22 -17.96
N LYS A 173 -4.36 -17.27 -17.41
CA LYS A 173 -4.92 -16.07 -16.75
C LYS A 173 -5.76 -15.24 -17.72
N ILE A 174 -5.23 -14.95 -18.91
CA ILE A 174 -5.96 -14.20 -19.96
C ILE A 174 -7.23 -14.95 -20.39
N ALA A 175 -7.17 -16.27 -20.53
CA ALA A 175 -8.35 -17.08 -20.85
C ALA A 175 -9.43 -16.96 -19.76
N THR A 176 -9.05 -17.06 -18.49
CA THR A 176 -9.96 -16.90 -17.35
C THR A 176 -10.59 -15.49 -17.32
N VAL A 177 -9.78 -14.45 -17.57
CA VAL A 177 -10.27 -13.06 -17.67
C VAL A 177 -11.30 -12.93 -18.78
N ARG A 178 -11.04 -13.48 -19.97
CA ARG A 178 -11.99 -13.44 -21.11
C ARG A 178 -13.31 -14.17 -20.81
N GLU A 179 -13.24 -15.28 -20.08
CA GLU A 179 -14.43 -16.00 -19.64
C GLU A 179 -15.29 -15.14 -18.70
N LYS A 180 -14.66 -14.49 -17.71
CA LYS A 180 -15.34 -13.52 -16.83
C LYS A 180 -15.85 -12.28 -17.54
N MET A 181 -15.14 -11.78 -18.55
CA MET A 181 -15.63 -10.71 -19.41
C MET A 181 -16.91 -11.14 -20.14
N LYS A 182 -16.95 -12.36 -20.69
CA LYS A 182 -18.10 -12.90 -21.40
C LYS A 182 -19.32 -13.07 -20.48
N GLU A 183 -19.13 -13.56 -19.26
CA GLU A 183 -20.19 -13.68 -18.24
C GLU A 183 -20.87 -12.34 -17.93
N ARG A 184 -20.13 -11.22 -18.05
CA ARG A 184 -20.58 -9.86 -17.72
C ARG A 184 -20.87 -8.99 -18.94
N ASN A 185 -20.81 -9.54 -20.16
CA ASN A 185 -20.95 -8.80 -21.42
C ASN A 185 -19.96 -7.63 -21.56
N ILE A 186 -18.70 -7.84 -21.17
CA ILE A 186 -17.61 -6.85 -21.33
C ILE A 186 -16.88 -7.13 -22.65
N ASP A 187 -16.80 -6.12 -23.52
CA ASP A 187 -16.05 -6.19 -24.78
C ASP A 187 -14.56 -5.91 -24.57
N TYR A 188 -14.26 -4.90 -23.75
CA TYR A 188 -12.91 -4.45 -23.44
C TYR A 188 -12.68 -4.31 -21.94
N HIS A 189 -11.59 -4.90 -21.45
CA HIS A 189 -11.10 -4.75 -20.10
C HIS A 189 -9.83 -3.90 -20.10
N LEU A 190 -9.93 -2.67 -19.58
CA LEU A 190 -8.82 -1.72 -19.49
C LEU A 190 -8.12 -1.85 -18.14
N LEU A 191 -6.85 -2.28 -18.18
CA LEU A 191 -6.00 -2.31 -17.00
C LEU A 191 -5.12 -1.04 -16.97
N SER A 192 -5.32 -0.25 -15.92
CA SER A 192 -4.52 0.95 -15.62
C SER A 192 -3.72 0.85 -14.33
N SER A 193 -4.05 -0.09 -13.45
CA SER A 193 -3.28 -0.47 -12.27
C SER A 193 -2.11 -1.37 -12.65
N LEU A 194 -0.91 -1.01 -12.18
CA LEU A 194 0.33 -1.69 -12.57
C LEU A 194 0.44 -3.13 -12.02
N ASP A 195 -0.12 -3.39 -10.85
CA ASP A 195 -0.14 -4.69 -10.19
C ASP A 195 -1.04 -5.69 -10.91
N ASP A 196 -2.17 -5.25 -11.45
CA ASP A 196 -3.03 -6.07 -12.30
C ASP A 196 -2.32 -6.50 -13.60
N ILE A 197 -1.59 -5.56 -14.22
CA ILE A 197 -0.82 -5.81 -15.45
C ILE A 197 0.32 -6.78 -15.17
N ALA A 198 1.10 -6.54 -14.10
CA ALA A 198 2.18 -7.41 -13.66
C ALA A 198 1.69 -8.83 -13.35
N TRP A 199 0.55 -8.98 -12.68
CA TRP A 199 -0.05 -10.27 -12.37
C TRP A 199 -0.55 -11.01 -13.62
N LEU A 200 -1.32 -10.33 -14.48
CA LEU A 200 -1.95 -10.95 -15.65
C LEU A 200 -0.90 -11.51 -16.60
N PHE A 201 0.19 -10.77 -16.81
CA PHE A 201 1.25 -11.17 -17.72
C PHE A 201 2.38 -11.95 -17.05
N ASN A 202 2.33 -12.25 -15.74
CA ASN A 202 3.48 -12.84 -15.02
C ASN A 202 4.78 -12.07 -15.32
N LEU A 203 4.72 -10.75 -15.22
CA LEU A 203 5.86 -9.85 -15.43
C LEU A 203 6.11 -9.06 -14.15
N ARG A 204 7.37 -8.68 -13.94
CA ARG A 204 7.79 -7.81 -12.83
C ARG A 204 8.81 -6.80 -13.33
N GLY A 205 8.95 -5.72 -12.58
CA GLY A 205 9.89 -4.64 -12.88
C GLY A 205 10.38 -3.96 -11.61
N SER A 206 10.96 -2.78 -11.76
CA SER A 206 11.49 -1.99 -10.65
C SER A 206 11.34 -0.49 -10.88
N ASP A 207 10.32 -0.06 -11.62
CA ASP A 207 10.10 1.36 -11.90
C ASP A 207 9.63 2.14 -10.68
N ILE A 208 8.92 1.45 -9.78
CA ILE A 208 8.36 2.02 -8.56
C ILE A 208 9.16 1.48 -7.38
N SER A 209 9.62 2.36 -6.50
CA SER A 209 10.29 1.93 -5.27
C SER A 209 9.38 1.00 -4.48
N TYR A 210 9.96 -0.07 -3.94
CA TYR A 210 9.31 -1.08 -3.10
C TYR A 210 8.27 -1.98 -3.79
N ASN A 211 7.78 -1.59 -4.96
CA ASN A 211 6.74 -2.29 -5.68
C ASN A 211 7.35 -2.86 -6.97
N PRO A 212 7.41 -4.19 -7.17
CA PRO A 212 8.09 -4.83 -8.29
C PRO A 212 7.30 -4.71 -9.61
N LEU A 213 6.96 -3.47 -9.97
CA LEU A 213 6.05 -3.07 -11.02
C LEU A 213 6.79 -2.31 -12.13
N PHE A 214 6.11 -2.17 -13.27
CA PHE A 214 6.62 -1.43 -14.42
C PHE A 214 5.51 -0.61 -15.08
N ILE A 215 5.84 0.62 -15.46
CA ILE A 215 4.93 1.59 -16.07
C ILE A 215 4.40 1.03 -17.38
N SER A 216 3.10 0.75 -17.41
CA SER A 216 2.42 0.13 -18.54
C SER A 216 0.91 0.27 -18.46
N TYR A 217 0.23 0.08 -19.59
CA TYR A 217 -1.22 -0.16 -19.66
C TYR A 217 -1.48 -1.51 -20.32
N ALA A 218 -2.67 -2.06 -20.12
CA ALA A 218 -3.11 -3.20 -20.93
C ALA A 218 -4.57 -3.08 -21.35
N LEU A 219 -4.88 -3.63 -22.52
CA LEU A 219 -6.22 -3.69 -23.05
C LEU A 219 -6.50 -5.13 -23.51
N ILE A 220 -7.48 -5.77 -22.88
CA ILE A 220 -7.90 -7.13 -23.18
C ILE A 220 -9.26 -7.09 -23.87
N SER A 221 -9.38 -7.79 -24.99
CA SER A 221 -10.66 -8.11 -25.63
C SER A 221 -10.82 -9.62 -25.73
N GLN A 222 -11.93 -10.10 -26.28
CA GLN A 222 -12.14 -11.53 -26.54
C GLN A 222 -11.09 -12.13 -27.49
N ASN A 223 -10.50 -11.32 -28.38
CA ASN A 223 -9.60 -11.80 -29.43
C ASN A 223 -8.15 -11.32 -29.27
N GLU A 224 -7.93 -10.19 -28.59
CA GLU A 224 -6.62 -9.56 -28.47
C GLU A 224 -6.23 -9.33 -27.01
N ALA A 225 -4.94 -9.37 -26.73
CA ALA A 225 -4.35 -8.91 -25.48
C ALA A 225 -3.20 -7.99 -25.86
N ILE A 226 -3.28 -6.72 -25.46
CA ILE A 226 -2.32 -5.69 -25.85
C ILE A 226 -1.66 -5.14 -24.59
N LEU A 227 -0.32 -5.17 -24.55
CA LEU A 227 0.51 -4.54 -23.54
C LEU A 227 1.10 -3.25 -24.10
N PHE A 228 0.78 -2.12 -23.48
CA PHE A 228 1.31 -0.80 -23.84
C PHE A 228 2.46 -0.46 -22.88
N VAL A 229 3.69 -0.48 -23.37
CA VAL A 229 4.91 -0.36 -22.55
C VAL A 229 6.04 0.25 -23.39
N ASP A 230 7.02 0.89 -22.73
CA ASP A 230 8.23 1.30 -23.45
C ASP A 230 9.02 0.05 -23.89
N ASN A 231 9.19 -0.09 -25.21
CA ASN A 231 9.93 -1.19 -25.83
C ASN A 231 11.38 -1.33 -25.35
N LYS A 232 11.98 -0.29 -24.78
CA LYS A 232 13.32 -0.34 -24.19
C LYS A 232 13.38 -1.21 -22.92
N LYS A 233 12.24 -1.39 -22.24
CA LYS A 233 12.13 -2.18 -21.01
C LYS A 233 12.16 -3.69 -21.24
N LEU A 234 11.84 -4.13 -22.45
CA LEU A 234 11.63 -5.53 -22.77
C LEU A 234 12.88 -6.12 -23.47
N PRO A 235 13.58 -7.09 -22.86
CA PRO A 235 14.62 -7.86 -23.53
C PRO A 235 14.09 -8.60 -24.77
N ALA A 236 14.96 -8.87 -25.74
CA ALA A 236 14.57 -9.50 -27.01
C ALA A 236 13.89 -10.87 -26.82
N GLU A 237 14.41 -11.69 -25.90
CA GLU A 237 13.81 -12.99 -25.57
C GLU A 237 12.40 -12.82 -24.96
N LEU A 238 12.22 -11.84 -24.08
CA LEU A 238 10.94 -11.56 -23.47
C LEU A 238 9.89 -11.12 -24.52
N LYS A 239 10.29 -10.27 -25.47
CA LYS A 239 9.42 -9.86 -26.58
C LYS A 239 8.94 -11.07 -27.39
N THR A 240 9.86 -11.93 -27.80
CA THR A 240 9.54 -13.16 -28.54
C THR A 240 8.58 -14.06 -27.75
N ASN A 241 8.80 -14.20 -26.43
CA ASN A 241 7.92 -15.01 -25.58
C ASN A 241 6.51 -14.42 -25.48
N LEU A 242 6.37 -13.10 -25.33
CA LEU A 242 5.07 -12.41 -25.31
C LEU A 242 4.34 -12.55 -26.66
N GLU A 243 5.05 -12.43 -27.77
CA GLU A 243 4.49 -12.61 -29.12
C GLU A 243 4.00 -14.05 -29.34
N ASN A 244 4.78 -15.05 -28.90
CA ASN A 244 4.39 -16.47 -28.94
C ASN A 244 3.13 -16.75 -28.10
N ASP A 245 2.97 -16.04 -26.98
CA ASP A 245 1.77 -16.07 -26.14
C ASP A 245 0.60 -15.25 -26.72
N LYS A 246 0.75 -14.71 -27.95
CA LYS A 246 -0.22 -13.87 -28.67
C LYS A 246 -0.55 -12.55 -27.96
N ILE A 247 0.45 -11.96 -27.32
CA ILE A 247 0.34 -10.64 -26.68
C ILE A 247 0.99 -9.61 -27.59
N ALA A 248 0.19 -8.65 -28.07
CA ALA A 248 0.70 -7.55 -28.86
C ALA A 248 1.39 -6.53 -27.96
N ILE A 249 2.54 -6.04 -28.39
CA ILE A 249 3.29 -5.00 -27.68
C ILE A 249 3.16 -3.69 -28.45
N LYS A 250 2.75 -2.62 -27.75
CA LYS A 250 2.62 -1.27 -28.32
C LYS A 250 3.32 -0.23 -27.45
N PRO A 251 3.74 0.92 -28.01
CA PRO A 251 4.24 2.03 -27.23
C PRO A 251 3.25 2.49 -26.15
N TYR A 252 3.78 2.91 -25.00
CA TYR A 252 3.00 3.29 -23.81
C TYR A 252 1.84 4.28 -24.09
N ASP A 253 2.10 5.36 -24.83
CA ASP A 253 1.09 6.39 -25.12
C ASP A 253 0.07 5.98 -26.23
N GLU A 254 0.24 4.86 -26.91
CA GLU A 254 -0.75 4.40 -27.91
C GLU A 254 -2.06 3.90 -27.29
N ILE A 255 -2.13 3.78 -25.95
CA ILE A 255 -3.38 3.42 -25.27
C ILE A 255 -4.50 4.42 -25.58
N TYR A 256 -4.19 5.72 -25.62
CA TYR A 256 -5.19 6.77 -25.83
C TYR A 256 -5.80 6.69 -27.23
N SER A 257 -4.97 6.40 -28.24
CA SER A 257 -5.45 6.22 -29.61
C SER A 257 -6.23 4.91 -29.75
N ALA A 258 -5.78 3.83 -29.10
CA ALA A 258 -6.51 2.56 -29.07
C ALA A 258 -7.92 2.71 -28.47
N LEU A 259 -8.05 3.42 -27.35
CA LEU A 259 -9.35 3.73 -26.73
C LEU A 259 -10.24 4.58 -27.64
N SER A 260 -9.68 5.62 -28.28
CA SER A 260 -10.45 6.52 -29.15
C SER A 260 -11.04 5.87 -30.40
N ASN A 261 -10.52 4.70 -30.79
CA ASN A 261 -10.96 3.97 -31.98
C ASN A 261 -12.08 2.94 -31.68
N MET A 262 -12.46 2.76 -30.41
CA MET A 262 -13.57 1.88 -30.01
C MET A 262 -14.92 2.43 -30.49
N LYS A 263 -15.89 1.53 -30.70
CA LYS A 263 -17.24 1.91 -31.12
C LYS A 263 -18.27 0.98 -30.50
N ASP A 264 -19.32 1.57 -29.92
CA ASP A 264 -20.50 0.84 -29.44
C ASP A 264 -20.14 -0.38 -28.58
N SER A 265 -19.17 -0.21 -27.67
CA SER A 265 -18.58 -1.29 -26.86
C SER A 265 -18.81 -1.09 -25.37
N GLU A 266 -18.88 -2.19 -24.62
CA GLU A 266 -18.89 -2.21 -23.16
C GLU A 266 -17.45 -2.27 -22.62
N VAL A 267 -17.02 -1.21 -21.93
CA VAL A 267 -15.63 -1.06 -21.44
C VAL A 267 -15.61 -1.11 -19.92
N ASN A 268 -14.97 -2.14 -19.36
CA ASN A 268 -14.71 -2.21 -17.93
C ASN A 268 -13.42 -1.47 -17.56
N LEU A 269 -13.53 -0.62 -16.55
CA LEU A 269 -12.43 0.11 -15.92
C LEU A 269 -12.12 -0.51 -14.55
N ALA A 270 -10.96 -0.21 -13.99
CA ALA A 270 -10.53 -0.68 -12.65
C ALA A 270 -11.35 -0.13 -11.47
N GLN A 271 -12.02 1.00 -11.76
CA GLN A 271 -12.90 1.85 -10.96
C GLN A 271 -12.64 3.29 -11.42
N LEU A 272 -13.65 4.17 -11.39
CA LEU A 272 -13.47 5.58 -11.73
C LEU A 272 -12.49 6.27 -10.77
N SER A 273 -12.43 5.85 -9.50
CA SER A 273 -11.46 6.36 -8.52
C SER A 273 -10.01 5.97 -8.81
N LYS A 274 -9.78 4.88 -9.58
CA LYS A 274 -8.46 4.35 -9.94
C LYS A 274 -8.08 4.58 -11.41
N THR A 275 -8.96 5.19 -12.20
CA THR A 275 -8.71 5.49 -13.61
C THR A 275 -8.39 6.97 -13.77
N ASN A 276 -7.35 7.30 -14.54
CA ASN A 276 -7.05 8.71 -14.83
C ASN A 276 -8.07 9.32 -15.82
N TYR A 277 -8.28 10.62 -15.70
CA TYR A 277 -9.29 11.35 -16.46
C TYR A 277 -9.04 11.36 -17.97
N SER A 278 -7.78 11.37 -18.40
CA SER A 278 -7.41 11.36 -19.82
C SER A 278 -7.81 10.05 -20.51
N LEU A 279 -7.59 8.89 -19.88
CA LEU A 279 -8.06 7.59 -20.41
C LEU A 279 -9.57 7.57 -20.56
N TYR A 280 -10.29 8.02 -19.53
CA TYR A 280 -11.75 8.11 -19.55
C TYR A 280 -12.26 9.02 -20.68
N LYS A 281 -11.65 10.20 -20.87
CA LYS A 281 -12.00 11.13 -21.95
C LYS A 281 -11.69 10.57 -23.35
N SER A 282 -10.72 9.66 -23.46
CA SER A 282 -10.39 8.99 -24.72
C SER A 282 -11.41 7.94 -25.14
N ILE A 283 -12.26 7.45 -24.23
CA ILE A 283 -13.33 6.50 -24.57
C ILE A 283 -14.49 7.26 -25.23
N PRO A 284 -14.90 6.89 -26.47
CA PRO A 284 -16.00 7.57 -27.15
C PRO A 284 -17.33 7.44 -26.40
N ASN A 285 -18.17 8.48 -26.46
CA ASN A 285 -19.50 8.50 -25.83
C ASN A 285 -20.47 7.44 -26.40
N THR A 286 -20.13 6.77 -27.50
CA THR A 286 -20.87 5.63 -28.02
C THR A 286 -20.60 4.34 -27.24
N CYS A 287 -19.54 4.28 -26.46
CA CYS A 287 -19.23 3.17 -25.58
C CYS A 287 -19.89 3.36 -24.20
N SER A 288 -20.24 2.24 -23.58
CA SER A 288 -20.71 2.19 -22.20
C SER A 288 -19.54 1.89 -21.26
N ILE A 289 -19.56 2.49 -20.08
CA ILE A 289 -18.52 2.30 -19.07
C ILE A 289 -19.07 1.48 -17.91
N ILE A 290 -18.37 0.39 -17.59
CA ILE A 290 -18.63 -0.46 -16.44
C ILE A 290 -17.63 -0.12 -15.34
N ASP A 291 -18.10 0.65 -14.35
CA ASP A 291 -17.35 1.07 -13.16
C ASP A 291 -17.39 0.00 -12.07
N GLU A 292 -16.50 -0.99 -12.18
CA GLU A 292 -16.38 -2.10 -11.22
C GLU A 292 -14.91 -2.34 -10.88
N VAL A 293 -14.64 -3.11 -9.83
CA VAL A 293 -13.27 -3.60 -9.56
C VAL A 293 -12.81 -4.47 -10.75
N ASN A 294 -11.55 -4.33 -11.15
CA ASN A 294 -10.97 -5.17 -12.19
C ASN A 294 -11.18 -6.66 -11.93
N ILE A 295 -11.48 -7.42 -12.98
CA ILE A 295 -11.54 -8.89 -12.91
C ILE A 295 -10.23 -9.44 -12.38
N THR A 296 -9.09 -8.94 -12.85
CA THR A 296 -7.75 -9.34 -12.39
C THR A 296 -7.52 -9.05 -10.92
N THR A 297 -8.06 -7.95 -10.37
CA THR A 297 -7.93 -7.61 -8.94
C THR A 297 -8.62 -8.65 -8.07
N ILE A 298 -9.80 -9.11 -8.48
CA ILE A 298 -10.51 -10.19 -7.78
C ILE A 298 -9.72 -11.49 -7.90
N LEU A 299 -9.29 -11.87 -9.10
CA LEU A 299 -8.59 -13.12 -9.33
C LEU A 299 -7.25 -13.20 -8.57
N LYS A 300 -6.44 -12.14 -8.59
CA LYS A 300 -5.14 -12.12 -7.90
C LYS A 300 -5.24 -12.03 -6.38
N SER A 301 -6.37 -11.56 -5.86
CA SER A 301 -6.61 -11.56 -4.42
C SER A 301 -6.73 -12.97 -3.83
N LEU A 302 -7.11 -13.94 -4.66
CA LEU A 302 -7.25 -15.36 -4.33
C LEU A 302 -5.97 -16.11 -4.71
N LYS A 303 -5.07 -16.30 -3.74
CA LYS A 303 -3.79 -16.95 -3.99
C LYS A 303 -4.04 -18.42 -4.28
N ASN A 304 -3.44 -18.93 -5.35
CA ASN A 304 -3.50 -20.35 -5.67
C ASN A 304 -2.54 -21.17 -4.78
N GLU A 305 -2.67 -22.50 -4.76
CA GLU A 305 -1.85 -23.36 -3.90
C GLU A 305 -0.33 -23.16 -4.09
N THR A 306 0.14 -22.94 -5.33
CA THR A 306 1.56 -22.65 -5.58
C THR A 306 1.98 -21.32 -4.98
N GLU A 307 1.14 -20.28 -5.08
CA GLU A 307 1.39 -18.99 -4.46
C GLU A 307 1.38 -19.11 -2.93
N ILE A 308 0.44 -19.85 -2.35
CA ILE A 308 0.33 -20.08 -0.90
C ILE A 308 1.56 -20.81 -0.36
N ASP A 309 2.01 -21.88 -1.01
CA ASP A 309 3.21 -22.61 -0.58
C ASP A 309 4.47 -21.73 -0.64
N ASN A 310 4.60 -20.93 -1.70
CA ASN A 310 5.69 -19.96 -1.82
C ASN A 310 5.60 -18.85 -0.75
N ILE A 311 4.39 -18.40 -0.37
CA ILE A 311 4.18 -17.46 0.74
C ILE A 311 4.72 -18.07 2.03
N ARG A 312 4.35 -19.31 2.37
CA ARG A 312 4.83 -19.99 3.58
C ARG A 312 6.36 -20.09 3.61
N GLU A 313 6.99 -20.47 2.49
CA GLU A 313 8.46 -20.48 2.39
C GLU A 313 9.08 -19.08 2.53
N THR A 314 8.40 -18.06 2.02
CA THR A 314 8.85 -16.67 2.12
C THR A 314 8.78 -16.16 3.55
N MET A 315 7.74 -16.54 4.31
CA MET A 315 7.63 -16.22 5.74
C MET A 315 8.72 -16.88 6.58
N VAL A 316 9.18 -18.07 6.21
CA VAL A 316 10.36 -18.70 6.85
C VAL A 316 11.62 -17.86 6.61
N LYS A 317 11.87 -17.43 5.37
CA LYS A 317 13.05 -16.61 5.01
C LYS A 317 13.04 -15.28 5.76
N ASP A 318 11.91 -14.59 5.76
CA ASP A 318 11.78 -13.31 6.45
C ASP A 318 11.86 -13.48 7.98
N GLY A 319 11.28 -14.57 8.51
CA GLY A 319 11.39 -14.94 9.92
C GLY A 319 12.83 -15.18 10.37
N VAL A 320 13.65 -15.85 9.56
CA VAL A 320 15.10 -16.02 9.82
C VAL A 320 15.80 -14.67 9.89
N ALA A 321 15.50 -13.74 8.97
CA ALA A 321 16.08 -12.40 8.98
C ALA A 321 15.66 -11.61 10.24
N MET A 322 14.38 -11.70 10.62
CA MET A 322 13.86 -11.07 11.84
C MET A 322 14.48 -11.64 13.11
N VAL A 323 14.66 -12.96 13.22
CA VAL A 323 15.31 -13.58 14.38
C VAL A 323 16.76 -13.13 14.52
N LYS A 324 17.52 -13.09 13.42
CA LYS A 324 18.89 -12.55 13.40
C LYS A 324 18.93 -11.09 13.83
N PHE A 325 17.99 -10.28 13.34
CA PHE A 325 17.88 -8.88 13.71
C PHE A 325 17.57 -8.68 15.19
N LEU A 326 16.55 -9.34 15.72
CA LEU A 326 16.14 -9.20 17.12
C LEU A 326 17.23 -9.69 18.08
N TYR A 327 17.89 -10.81 17.75
CA TYR A 327 19.06 -11.28 18.48
C TYR A 327 20.18 -10.22 18.49
N TRP A 328 20.57 -9.70 17.33
CA TRP A 328 21.59 -8.66 17.22
C TRP A 328 21.21 -7.41 18.03
N LEU A 329 19.97 -6.96 17.92
CA LEU A 329 19.49 -5.75 18.62
C LEU A 329 19.63 -5.90 20.13
N GLU A 330 19.15 -7.02 20.69
CA GLU A 330 19.25 -7.32 22.12
C GLU A 330 20.70 -7.42 22.60
N GLN A 331 21.60 -8.00 21.78
CA GLN A 331 23.00 -8.13 22.15
C GLN A 331 23.80 -6.82 22.04
N THR A 332 23.37 -5.89 21.20
CA THR A 332 24.15 -4.69 20.86
C THR A 332 23.65 -3.43 21.56
N VAL A 333 22.34 -3.32 21.85
CA VAL A 333 21.76 -2.13 22.49
C VAL A 333 22.44 -1.81 23.83
N GLY A 334 22.85 -0.55 24.01
CA GLY A 334 23.58 -0.09 25.20
C GLY A 334 25.07 -0.46 25.24
N LYS A 335 25.57 -1.31 24.33
CA LYS A 335 27.00 -1.61 24.16
C LYS A 335 27.63 -0.81 23.03
N GLU A 336 26.88 -0.64 21.94
CA GLU A 336 27.28 0.17 20.78
C GLU A 336 26.20 1.20 20.44
N LYS A 337 26.58 2.25 19.72
CA LYS A 337 25.63 3.26 19.27
C LYS A 337 24.76 2.68 18.15
N ILE A 338 23.51 2.38 18.47
CA ILE A 338 22.46 2.04 17.49
C ILE A 338 21.52 3.24 17.39
N THR A 339 21.21 3.63 16.18
CA THR A 339 20.19 4.64 15.86
C THR A 339 19.04 4.01 15.07
N GLU A 340 17.91 4.70 14.99
CA GLU A 340 16.73 4.25 14.23
C GLU A 340 17.09 3.88 12.78
N ILE A 341 17.80 4.77 12.07
CA ILE A 341 18.25 4.50 10.69
C ILE A 341 19.13 3.25 10.65
N SER A 342 20.17 3.18 11.49
CA SER A 342 21.10 2.04 11.47
C SER A 342 20.45 0.71 11.87
N ALA A 343 19.40 0.72 12.69
CA ALA A 343 18.64 -0.48 13.02
C ALA A 343 17.85 -0.98 11.80
N GLY A 344 17.20 -0.08 11.07
CA GLY A 344 16.52 -0.42 9.80
C GLY A 344 17.49 -0.96 8.75
N GLU A 345 18.64 -0.30 8.55
CA GLU A 345 19.69 -0.77 7.64
C GLU A 345 20.23 -2.15 8.03
N LYS A 346 20.34 -2.42 9.34
CA LYS A 346 20.78 -3.72 9.83
C LYS A 346 19.77 -4.81 9.55
N LEU A 347 18.48 -4.56 9.75
CA LEU A 347 17.43 -5.52 9.38
C LEU A 347 17.44 -5.80 7.87
N LEU A 348 17.55 -4.76 7.04
CA LEU A 348 17.69 -4.91 5.59
C LEU A 348 18.91 -5.78 5.22
N SER A 349 20.03 -5.64 5.94
CA SER A 349 21.21 -6.48 5.69
C SER A 349 20.93 -7.97 5.89
N PHE A 350 20.16 -8.34 6.91
CA PHE A 350 19.78 -9.74 7.14
C PHE A 350 18.76 -10.26 6.11
N ARG A 351 17.87 -9.41 5.60
CA ARG A 351 16.97 -9.76 4.49
C ARG A 351 17.72 -10.00 3.18
N LYS A 352 18.75 -9.20 2.89
CA LYS A 352 19.64 -9.37 1.72
C LYS A 352 20.40 -10.69 1.72
N GLU A 353 20.59 -11.32 2.88
CA GLU A 353 21.18 -12.67 2.98
C GLU A 353 20.22 -13.78 2.54
N GLN A 354 18.92 -13.51 2.44
CA GLN A 354 17.91 -14.52 2.13
C GLN A 354 17.80 -14.76 0.62
N ASN A 355 17.63 -16.03 0.24
CA ASN A 355 17.46 -16.43 -1.15
C ASN A 355 16.22 -15.77 -1.78
N ASN A 356 16.36 -15.33 -3.03
CA ASN A 356 15.32 -14.68 -3.84
C ASN A 356 14.79 -13.35 -3.28
N PHE A 357 15.50 -12.71 -2.33
CA PHE A 357 15.21 -11.34 -1.94
C PHE A 357 15.42 -10.38 -3.12
N PHE A 358 14.41 -9.56 -3.40
CA PHE A 358 14.41 -8.59 -4.48
C PHE A 358 14.61 -7.15 -3.98
N GLY A 359 13.99 -6.80 -2.85
CA GLY A 359 14.04 -5.46 -2.27
C GLY A 359 13.10 -5.35 -1.07
N GLU A 360 13.03 -4.18 -0.44
CA GLU A 360 12.03 -3.93 0.61
C GLU A 360 10.64 -3.78 0.00
N SER A 361 9.58 -4.12 0.73
CA SER A 361 8.18 -3.96 0.29
C SER A 361 7.59 -2.58 0.62
N PHE A 362 8.24 -1.83 1.51
CA PHE A 362 8.02 -0.41 1.79
C PHE A 362 9.23 0.16 2.56
N GLY A 363 9.27 1.47 2.78
CA GLY A 363 10.33 2.09 3.58
C GLY A 363 10.18 1.74 5.07
N VAL A 364 11.23 1.19 5.69
CA VAL A 364 11.23 0.77 7.09
C VAL A 364 10.81 1.89 8.05
N ILE A 365 9.91 1.54 8.97
CA ILE A 365 9.54 2.34 10.13
C ILE A 365 10.32 1.78 11.31
N SER A 366 11.42 2.44 11.65
CA SER A 366 12.26 2.12 12.82
C SER A 366 12.09 3.23 13.83
N ALA A 367 11.35 2.97 14.91
CA ALA A 367 10.77 4.01 15.76
C ALA A 367 10.98 3.72 17.24
N TYR A 368 11.75 4.57 17.91
CA TYR A 368 12.08 4.46 19.33
C TYR A 368 11.18 5.37 20.18
N LYS A 369 10.57 4.81 21.24
CA LYS A 369 9.71 5.54 22.19
C LYS A 369 8.69 6.44 21.48
N ALA A 370 8.79 7.76 21.67
CA ALA A 370 7.81 8.74 21.19
C ALA A 370 7.64 8.70 19.68
N HIS A 371 8.66 8.30 18.92
CA HIS A 371 8.54 8.12 17.47
C HIS A 371 7.63 6.96 17.10
N GLY A 372 7.57 5.91 17.93
CA GLY A 372 6.63 4.80 17.74
C GLY A 372 5.16 5.24 17.78
N ALA A 373 4.85 6.39 18.38
CA ALA A 373 3.50 6.96 18.40
C ALA A 373 3.05 7.56 17.06
N MET A 374 3.91 7.57 16.04
CA MET A 374 3.62 8.09 14.70
C MET A 374 3.49 6.91 13.73
N PRO A 375 2.27 6.58 13.27
CA PRO A 375 2.03 5.35 12.49
C PRO A 375 2.89 5.20 11.24
N HIS A 376 3.23 6.31 10.57
CA HIS A 376 4.01 6.36 9.32
C HIS A 376 5.36 7.08 9.53
N TYR A 377 5.98 6.93 10.70
CA TYR A 377 7.28 7.54 10.98
C TYR A 377 8.34 7.04 9.99
N SER A 378 9.17 7.95 9.51
CA SER A 378 10.39 7.62 8.79
C SER A 378 11.49 8.51 9.33
N ALA A 379 12.55 7.90 9.87
CA ALA A 379 13.66 8.64 10.44
C ALA A 379 14.41 9.43 9.36
N THR A 380 14.67 10.71 9.62
CA THR A 380 15.61 11.52 8.83
C THR A 380 16.90 11.67 9.62
N GLU A 381 17.97 12.16 8.98
CA GLU A 381 19.22 12.48 9.68
C GLU A 381 19.00 13.43 10.88
N GLU A 382 18.03 14.34 10.79
CA GLU A 382 17.67 15.26 11.85
C GLU A 382 16.85 14.61 12.98
N SER A 383 15.99 13.64 12.67
CA SER A 383 15.15 12.95 13.67
C SER A 383 15.75 11.64 14.18
N ASN A 384 16.88 11.19 13.61
CA ASN A 384 17.50 9.90 13.93
C ASN A 384 18.02 9.86 15.37
N VAL A 385 17.26 9.21 16.27
CA VAL A 385 17.64 9.08 17.68
C VAL A 385 18.39 7.78 17.95
N GLU A 386 19.21 7.79 19.00
CA GLU A 386 19.89 6.60 19.51
C GLU A 386 18.94 5.73 20.36
N LEU A 387 18.94 4.43 20.11
CA LEU A 387 18.24 3.43 20.91
C LEU A 387 19.01 3.20 22.22
N LYS A 388 18.33 3.38 23.36
CA LYS A 388 18.88 3.12 24.70
C LYS A 388 18.27 1.84 25.27
N SER A 389 18.91 1.26 26.30
CA SER A 389 18.44 0.06 26.99
C SER A 389 17.25 0.34 27.94
N GLU A 390 16.20 0.97 27.43
CA GLU A 390 14.98 1.34 28.16
C GLU A 390 13.81 1.62 27.20
N GLY A 391 12.59 1.32 27.64
CA GLY A 391 11.37 1.57 26.88
C GLY A 391 11.18 0.63 25.68
N LEU A 392 10.20 0.99 24.85
CA LEU A 392 9.81 0.24 23.65
C LEU A 392 10.51 0.73 22.38
N TYR A 393 10.77 -0.22 21.48
CA TYR A 393 11.20 0.02 20.10
C TYR A 393 10.26 -0.72 19.14
N LEU A 394 9.72 0.00 18.17
CA LEU A 394 8.84 -0.52 17.12
C LEU A 394 9.64 -0.59 15.83
N VAL A 395 9.63 -1.75 15.18
CA VAL A 395 10.10 -1.93 13.82
C VAL A 395 8.98 -2.49 12.98
N ASP A 396 8.61 -1.75 11.94
CA ASP A 396 7.69 -2.19 10.90
C ASP A 396 8.40 -2.15 9.55
N SER A 397 8.39 -3.28 8.87
CA SER A 397 9.23 -3.50 7.70
C SER A 397 8.83 -4.77 6.94
N GLY A 398 9.10 -4.81 5.64
CA GLY A 398 8.84 -6.00 4.84
C GLY A 398 9.81 -6.18 3.67
N GLY A 399 9.74 -7.34 3.04
CA GLY A 399 10.56 -7.72 1.90
C GLY A 399 9.74 -8.19 0.71
N GLN A 400 10.24 -7.88 -0.49
CA GLN A 400 9.83 -8.48 -1.76
C GLN A 400 10.73 -9.67 -2.04
N TYR A 401 10.11 -10.82 -2.28
CA TYR A 401 10.77 -12.05 -2.68
C TYR A 401 10.09 -12.59 -3.94
N PHE A 402 10.80 -13.34 -4.78
CA PHE A 402 10.15 -13.97 -5.94
C PHE A 402 8.98 -14.90 -5.56
N GLY A 403 8.98 -15.41 -4.33
CA GLY A 403 7.91 -16.26 -3.77
C GLY A 403 6.91 -15.52 -2.88
N GLY A 404 6.89 -14.19 -2.83
CA GLY A 404 5.90 -13.47 -2.04
C GLY A 404 6.33 -12.09 -1.55
N THR A 405 5.42 -11.39 -0.90
CA THR A 405 5.66 -10.10 -0.25
C THR A 405 5.42 -10.27 1.24
N THR A 406 6.30 -9.71 2.08
CA THR A 406 6.10 -9.70 3.53
C THR A 406 5.76 -8.32 4.04
N ASP A 407 5.02 -8.31 5.14
CA ASP A 407 4.73 -7.15 5.97
C ASP A 407 4.71 -7.62 7.42
N ILE A 408 5.47 -6.95 8.28
CA ILE A 408 5.61 -7.36 9.67
C ILE A 408 6.04 -6.18 10.54
N THR A 409 5.25 -5.96 11.57
CA THR A 409 5.59 -5.12 12.70
C THR A 409 5.86 -5.93 13.97
N ARG A 410 6.96 -5.62 14.65
CA ARG A 410 7.22 -6.02 16.03
C ARG A 410 7.52 -4.79 16.87
N THR A 411 6.84 -4.71 18.02
CA THR A 411 7.24 -3.83 19.12
C THR A 411 7.96 -4.68 20.15
N VAL A 412 9.16 -4.30 20.56
CA VAL A 412 10.00 -5.05 21.49
C VAL A 412 10.49 -4.16 22.63
N THR A 413 10.80 -4.77 23.78
CA THR A 413 11.45 -4.08 24.88
C THR A 413 12.94 -3.93 24.65
N LEU A 414 13.50 -2.77 25.00
CA LEU A 414 14.94 -2.57 25.06
C LEU A 414 15.46 -2.54 26.52
N GLY A 415 14.58 -2.64 27.52
CA GLY A 415 14.97 -2.64 28.91
C GLY A 415 13.80 -2.36 29.85
N LYS A 416 13.98 -1.44 30.80
CA LYS A 416 12.93 -1.14 31.79
C LYS A 416 11.69 -0.52 31.12
N LEU A 417 10.53 -1.09 31.44
CA LEU A 417 9.21 -0.62 31.02
C LEU A 417 8.42 0.01 32.17
N THR A 418 7.43 0.80 31.79
CA THR A 418 6.38 1.34 32.67
C THR A 418 5.14 0.45 32.66
N ASP A 419 4.31 0.53 33.71
CA ASP A 419 3.02 -0.17 33.75
C ASP A 419 2.08 0.27 32.61
N GLU A 420 2.22 1.52 32.12
CA GLU A 420 1.46 2.05 30.99
C GLU A 420 1.87 1.35 29.68
N GLU A 421 3.17 1.20 29.42
CA GLU A 421 3.69 0.49 28.24
C GLU A 421 3.27 -0.99 28.24
N ILE A 422 3.38 -1.68 29.38
CA ILE A 422 3.00 -3.10 29.52
C ILE A 422 1.51 -3.29 29.26
N ARG A 423 0.66 -2.45 29.89
CA ARG A 423 -0.79 -2.52 29.70
C ARG A 423 -1.17 -2.26 28.25
N ASP A 424 -0.64 -1.20 27.65
CA ASP A 424 -0.97 -0.84 26.28
C ASP A 424 -0.52 -1.90 25.28
N PHE A 425 0.69 -2.45 25.47
CA PHE A 425 1.21 -3.53 24.64
C PHE A 425 0.29 -4.74 24.69
N THR A 426 -0.09 -5.14 25.91
CA THR A 426 -0.95 -6.30 26.12
C THR A 426 -2.33 -6.09 25.48
N LEU A 427 -2.90 -4.87 25.55
CA LEU A 427 -4.19 -4.59 24.91
C LEU A 427 -4.12 -4.61 23.37
N ALA A 428 -3.02 -4.13 22.78
CA ALA A 428 -2.79 -4.26 21.33
C ALA A 428 -2.62 -5.73 20.93
N LEU A 429 -1.81 -6.50 21.68
CA LEU A 429 -1.62 -7.93 21.47
C LEU A 429 -2.93 -8.71 21.53
N LYS A 430 -3.81 -8.41 22.49
CA LYS A 430 -5.15 -9.02 22.57
C LYS A 430 -5.95 -8.80 21.29
N GLY A 431 -5.81 -7.64 20.65
CA GLY A 431 -6.41 -7.36 19.36
C GLY A 431 -5.93 -8.33 18.28
N THR A 432 -4.61 -8.46 18.13
CA THR A 432 -3.97 -9.35 17.14
C THR A 432 -4.41 -10.80 17.39
N ILE A 433 -4.30 -11.28 18.63
CA ILE A 433 -4.71 -12.65 18.98
C ILE A 433 -6.19 -12.88 18.69
N SER A 434 -7.06 -11.92 19.04
CA SER A 434 -8.52 -12.07 18.87
C SER A 434 -8.90 -12.18 17.40
N LEU A 435 -8.25 -11.41 16.52
CA LEU A 435 -8.51 -11.50 15.08
C LEU A 435 -7.92 -12.78 14.49
N ALA A 436 -6.68 -13.13 14.82
CA ALA A 436 -6.05 -14.37 14.36
C ALA A 436 -6.82 -15.64 14.78
N MET A 437 -7.53 -15.61 15.92
CA MET A 437 -8.37 -16.71 16.40
C MET A 437 -9.80 -16.73 15.83
N ALA A 438 -10.18 -15.74 15.02
CA ALA A 438 -11.55 -15.61 14.55
C ALA A 438 -11.96 -16.78 13.63
N VAL A 439 -13.14 -17.34 13.91
CA VAL A 439 -13.86 -18.28 13.04
C VAL A 439 -15.16 -17.60 12.64
N PHE A 440 -15.46 -17.55 11.34
CA PHE A 440 -16.54 -16.74 10.79
C PHE A 440 -17.24 -17.44 9.62
N PRO A 441 -18.55 -17.21 9.41
CA PRO A 441 -19.27 -17.85 8.32
C PRO A 441 -18.79 -17.31 6.96
N GLN A 442 -18.82 -18.17 5.94
CA GLN A 442 -18.60 -17.77 4.56
C GLN A 442 -19.59 -16.65 4.17
N GLY A 443 -19.11 -15.64 3.44
CA GLY A 443 -19.89 -14.44 3.14
C GLY A 443 -19.59 -13.23 4.05
N THR A 444 -18.79 -13.43 5.11
CA THR A 444 -18.33 -12.35 5.99
C THR A 444 -17.41 -11.39 5.24
N LYS A 445 -17.63 -10.09 5.45
CA LYS A 445 -16.79 -8.99 4.93
C LYS A 445 -15.82 -8.52 6.02
N GLY A 446 -14.64 -8.04 5.63
CA GLY A 446 -13.61 -7.64 6.60
C GLY A 446 -14.03 -6.53 7.56
N VAL A 447 -14.91 -5.62 7.15
CA VAL A 447 -15.50 -4.58 8.04
C VAL A 447 -16.24 -5.17 9.25
N GLN A 448 -16.77 -6.40 9.14
CA GLN A 448 -17.46 -7.08 10.24
C GLN A 448 -16.48 -7.67 11.27
N LEU A 449 -15.21 -7.85 10.89
CA LEU A 449 -14.16 -8.43 11.74
C LEU A 449 -13.27 -7.37 12.40
N ASP A 450 -13.20 -6.15 11.85
CA ASP A 450 -12.38 -5.03 12.39
C ASP A 450 -12.65 -4.76 13.88
N VAL A 451 -13.90 -4.88 14.33
CA VAL A 451 -14.25 -4.67 15.75
C VAL A 451 -13.62 -5.70 16.70
N ILE A 452 -13.32 -6.90 16.22
CA ILE A 452 -12.74 -7.98 17.04
C ILE A 452 -11.35 -7.55 17.53
N ALA A 453 -10.52 -7.01 16.63
CA ALA A 453 -9.21 -6.47 16.95
C ALA A 453 -9.27 -5.25 17.89
N ARG A 454 -10.31 -4.42 17.76
CA ARG A 454 -10.46 -3.19 18.55
C ARG A 454 -11.04 -3.41 19.93
N LYS A 455 -11.72 -4.53 20.16
CA LYS A 455 -12.55 -4.75 21.35
C LYS A 455 -11.81 -4.48 22.66
N ALA A 456 -10.61 -5.04 22.83
CA ALA A 456 -9.83 -4.89 24.06
C ALA A 456 -9.47 -3.41 24.33
N LEU A 457 -9.13 -2.65 23.28
CA LEU A 457 -8.87 -1.21 23.39
C LEU A 457 -10.15 -0.42 23.69
N TRP A 458 -11.26 -0.72 23.01
CA TRP A 458 -12.54 -0.02 23.20
C TRP A 458 -13.12 -0.21 24.61
N ASP A 459 -13.00 -1.41 25.18
CA ASP A 459 -13.36 -1.68 26.57
C ASP A 459 -12.58 -0.78 27.55
N ASN A 460 -11.36 -0.38 27.16
CA ASN A 460 -10.47 0.54 27.88
C ASN A 460 -10.52 2.00 27.40
N LYS A 461 -11.50 2.37 26.55
CA LYS A 461 -11.68 3.72 25.98
C LYS A 461 -10.49 4.21 25.15
N MET A 462 -9.84 3.28 24.47
CA MET A 462 -8.69 3.51 23.59
C MET A 462 -9.05 3.14 22.15
N ASN A 463 -8.34 3.68 21.17
CA ASN A 463 -8.51 3.35 19.74
C ASN A 463 -7.22 3.66 18.96
N TYR A 464 -7.11 3.14 17.73
CA TYR A 464 -6.08 3.50 16.75
C TYR A 464 -6.72 4.04 15.46
N GLY A 465 -5.99 4.92 14.77
CA GLY A 465 -6.52 5.76 13.68
C GLY A 465 -6.39 5.19 12.25
N HIS A 466 -6.10 3.90 12.09
CA HIS A 466 -5.99 3.22 10.79
C HIS A 466 -6.84 1.94 10.78
N GLY A 467 -6.95 1.30 9.60
CA GLY A 467 -7.58 -0.01 9.45
C GLY A 467 -6.86 -1.10 10.27
N THR A 468 -7.55 -2.20 10.55
CA THR A 468 -6.95 -3.36 11.24
C THR A 468 -6.07 -4.19 10.31
N GLY A 469 -6.31 -4.13 9.01
CA GLY A 469 -5.46 -4.76 8.01
C GLY A 469 -5.89 -4.49 6.57
N HIS A 470 -4.98 -4.81 5.66
CA HIS A 470 -5.12 -4.67 4.22
C HIS A 470 -4.72 -5.98 3.53
N GLY A 471 -5.21 -6.22 2.31
CA GLY A 471 -4.70 -7.33 1.53
C GLY A 471 -3.21 -7.15 1.18
N VAL A 472 -2.51 -8.26 0.95
CA VAL A 472 -1.08 -8.26 0.56
C VAL A 472 -0.91 -9.02 -0.75
N GLY A 473 -0.19 -8.42 -1.69
CA GLY A 473 0.08 -8.98 -3.00
C GLY A 473 1.16 -10.07 -3.00
N PHE A 474 1.18 -10.89 -4.05
CA PHE A 474 2.17 -11.96 -4.21
C PHE A 474 3.34 -11.48 -5.08
N PHE A 475 4.44 -11.06 -4.45
CA PHE A 475 5.53 -10.35 -5.10
C PHE A 475 5.00 -9.15 -5.90
N LEU A 476 4.13 -8.35 -5.28
CA LEU A 476 3.41 -7.21 -5.86
C LEU A 476 3.35 -6.10 -4.79
N ASN A 477 2.30 -5.28 -4.79
CA ASN A 477 2.11 -4.26 -3.77
C ASN A 477 1.92 -4.91 -2.39
N VAL A 478 2.55 -4.32 -1.37
CA VAL A 478 2.29 -4.71 0.02
C VAL A 478 0.86 -4.35 0.44
N HIS A 479 0.34 -3.22 -0.04
CA HIS A 479 -1.07 -2.86 0.05
C HIS A 479 -1.81 -3.28 -1.22
N GLU A 480 -2.56 -4.38 -1.15
CA GLU A 480 -3.33 -4.94 -2.24
C GLU A 480 -4.83 -5.05 -1.88
N GLY A 481 -5.69 -4.51 -2.74
CA GLY A 481 -7.13 -4.75 -2.67
C GLY A 481 -7.57 -6.03 -3.40
N PRO A 482 -8.86 -6.39 -3.34
CA PRO A 482 -9.94 -5.55 -2.83
C PRO A 482 -10.28 -5.82 -1.36
N GLN A 483 -9.75 -6.88 -0.74
CA GLN A 483 -9.99 -7.20 0.65
C GLN A 483 -9.30 -6.21 1.59
N SER A 484 -9.98 -5.91 2.69
CA SER A 484 -9.45 -5.11 3.80
C SER A 484 -10.24 -5.45 5.05
N ILE A 485 -9.58 -5.45 6.21
CA ILE A 485 -10.21 -5.53 7.52
C ILE A 485 -10.11 -4.13 8.12
N SER A 486 -11.13 -3.30 7.87
CA SER A 486 -11.09 -1.90 8.25
C SER A 486 -12.48 -1.36 8.52
N SER A 487 -12.53 -0.26 9.26
CA SER A 487 -13.77 0.49 9.47
C SER A 487 -14.24 1.15 8.16
N ARG A 488 -15.52 1.53 8.10
CA ARG A 488 -16.13 2.17 6.93
C ARG A 488 -15.40 3.41 6.42
N ASP A 489 -14.75 4.13 7.32
CA ASP A 489 -14.07 5.38 6.99
C ASP A 489 -12.66 5.18 6.43
N SER A 490 -12.14 3.94 6.46
CA SER A 490 -10.72 3.64 6.24
C SER A 490 -10.42 2.58 5.17
N GLY A 491 -11.43 1.91 4.60
CA GLY A 491 -11.18 0.93 3.54
C GLY A 491 -12.44 0.38 2.88
N ASN A 492 -12.26 -0.67 2.07
CA ASN A 492 -13.34 -1.27 1.30
C ASN A 492 -14.25 -2.12 2.20
N THR A 493 -15.52 -1.74 2.30
CA THR A 493 -16.52 -2.43 3.13
C THR A 493 -17.31 -3.50 2.41
N GLU A 494 -17.11 -3.68 1.10
CA GLU A 494 -17.98 -4.51 0.27
C GLU A 494 -17.41 -5.88 -0.05
N THR A 495 -16.09 -6.05 0.07
CA THR A 495 -15.43 -7.32 -0.26
C THR A 495 -15.70 -8.39 0.79
N VAL A 496 -16.23 -9.52 0.31
CA VAL A 496 -16.35 -10.77 1.06
C VAL A 496 -14.98 -11.44 1.15
N LEU A 497 -14.59 -11.85 2.36
CA LEU A 497 -13.37 -12.65 2.56
C LEU A 497 -13.57 -14.08 2.05
N GLN A 498 -12.58 -14.59 1.34
CA GLN A 498 -12.61 -15.89 0.68
C GLN A 498 -11.29 -16.65 0.91
N PRO A 499 -11.31 -18.00 0.92
CA PRO A 499 -10.09 -18.80 0.98
C PRO A 499 -9.03 -18.35 -0.04
N GLY A 500 -7.78 -18.32 0.38
CA GLY A 500 -6.67 -17.84 -0.44
C GLY A 500 -6.42 -16.33 -0.35
N MET A 501 -7.29 -15.54 0.30
CA MET A 501 -7.00 -14.13 0.57
C MET A 501 -5.97 -13.97 1.68
N LEU A 502 -4.84 -13.33 1.36
CA LEU A 502 -3.81 -12.91 2.31
C LEU A 502 -4.06 -11.47 2.76
N THR A 503 -4.07 -11.21 4.07
CA THR A 503 -4.32 -9.90 4.68
C THR A 503 -3.37 -9.67 5.86
N SER A 504 -3.01 -8.44 6.19
CA SER A 504 -2.40 -8.11 7.47
C SER A 504 -3.42 -8.15 8.63
N ASP A 505 -2.91 -8.38 9.83
CA ASP A 505 -3.56 -8.25 11.13
C ASP A 505 -2.62 -7.40 11.99
N GLU A 506 -2.81 -6.09 11.94
CA GLU A 506 -1.91 -5.07 12.51
C GLU A 506 -2.53 -4.16 13.62
N PRO A 507 -3.23 -4.70 14.65
CA PRO A 507 -3.70 -3.91 15.78
C PRO A 507 -2.59 -3.10 16.43
N ALA A 508 -2.95 -1.87 16.78
CA ALA A 508 -2.01 -0.88 17.26
C ALA A 508 -2.57 0.01 18.36
N PHE A 509 -1.68 0.73 19.02
CA PHE A 509 -2.03 1.81 19.91
C PHE A 509 -0.90 2.85 19.99
N TYR A 510 -1.26 4.14 19.92
CA TYR A 510 -0.30 5.23 19.85
C TYR A 510 -0.57 6.27 20.94
N ARG A 511 0.37 6.45 21.86
CA ARG A 511 0.37 7.56 22.83
C ARG A 511 1.28 8.67 22.34
N ALA A 512 0.67 9.73 21.81
CA ALA A 512 1.40 10.90 21.31
C ALA A 512 2.47 11.39 22.29
N GLY A 513 3.71 11.51 21.81
CA GLY A 513 4.85 11.98 22.59
C GLY A 513 5.41 10.98 23.61
N LYS A 514 4.91 9.74 23.68
CA LYS A 514 5.36 8.72 24.64
C LYS A 514 5.87 7.44 23.96
N HIS A 515 4.97 6.65 23.40
CA HIS A 515 5.24 5.35 22.80
C HIS A 515 4.14 4.97 21.82
N GLY A 516 4.45 4.06 20.91
CA GLY A 516 3.44 3.35 20.15
C GLY A 516 3.76 1.88 20.07
N ILE A 517 2.69 1.09 19.92
CA ILE A 517 2.73 -0.34 19.76
C ILE A 517 1.97 -0.67 18.50
N ARG A 518 2.53 -1.54 17.69
CA ARG A 518 1.83 -2.30 16.65
C ARG A 518 2.41 -3.71 16.65
N ILE A 519 1.53 -4.69 16.49
CA ILE A 519 1.90 -6.10 16.41
C ILE A 519 1.18 -6.63 15.20
N GLU A 520 1.97 -6.95 14.17
CA GLU A 520 1.43 -7.27 12.87
C GLU A 520 1.91 -8.62 12.39
N ASN A 521 0.96 -9.39 11.87
CA ASN A 521 1.20 -10.61 11.13
C ASN A 521 0.39 -10.60 9.84
N LEU A 522 0.84 -11.36 8.86
CA LEU A 522 -0.01 -11.75 7.75
C LEU A 522 -0.81 -13.00 8.12
N ILE A 523 -2.09 -12.95 7.77
CA ILE A 523 -3.07 -14.00 7.97
C ILE A 523 -3.71 -14.41 6.64
N LEU A 524 -3.78 -15.70 6.39
CA LEU A 524 -4.40 -16.31 5.22
C LEU A 524 -5.80 -16.80 5.58
N VAL A 525 -6.81 -16.43 4.80
CA VAL A 525 -8.15 -17.00 4.94
C VAL A 525 -8.12 -18.44 4.43
N VAL A 526 -8.57 -19.38 5.26
CA VAL A 526 -8.67 -20.82 4.94
C VAL A 526 -10.04 -21.36 5.32
N GLU A 527 -10.42 -22.48 4.71
CA GLU A 527 -11.62 -23.21 5.10
C GLU A 527 -11.45 -23.78 6.52
N ASP A 528 -12.54 -23.81 7.29
CA ASP A 528 -12.59 -24.46 8.60
C ASP A 528 -13.54 -25.66 8.56
N GLU A 529 -14.73 -25.55 9.16
CA GLU A 529 -15.73 -26.63 9.20
C GLU A 529 -17.01 -26.25 8.43
N GLU A 530 -17.73 -27.25 7.92
CA GLU A 530 -19.10 -27.13 7.43
C GLU A 530 -20.06 -27.90 8.35
N ASN A 531 -21.09 -27.21 8.85
CA ASN A 531 -22.10 -27.80 9.72
C ASN A 531 -23.52 -27.30 9.35
N GLU A 532 -24.52 -27.57 10.20
CA GLU A 532 -25.93 -27.20 9.96
C GLU A 532 -26.18 -25.69 9.83
N PHE A 533 -25.22 -24.85 10.25
CA PHE A 533 -25.27 -23.39 10.13
C PHE A 533 -24.51 -22.85 8.90
N GLY A 534 -23.92 -23.74 8.09
CA GLY A 534 -23.21 -23.41 6.86
C GLY A 534 -21.71 -23.66 6.92
N LYS A 535 -20.99 -23.10 5.95
CA LYS A 535 -19.53 -23.17 5.85
C LYS A 535 -18.88 -22.07 6.68
N PHE A 536 -17.88 -22.42 7.46
CA PHE A 536 -17.06 -21.51 8.24
C PHE A 536 -15.65 -21.43 7.68
N LEU A 537 -15.06 -20.26 7.88
CA LEU A 537 -13.70 -19.90 7.52
C LEU A 537 -12.96 -19.50 8.78
N LYS A 538 -11.63 -19.55 8.73
CA LYS A 538 -10.74 -19.07 9.79
C LYS A 538 -9.50 -18.44 9.17
N PHE A 539 -8.63 -17.93 10.04
CA PHE A 539 -7.32 -17.45 9.66
C PHE A 539 -6.21 -18.45 10.00
N GLU A 540 -5.26 -18.60 9.09
CA GLU A 540 -3.94 -19.19 9.31
C GLU A 540 -2.93 -18.03 9.45
N THR A 541 -2.24 -17.91 10.58
CA THR A 541 -1.16 -16.93 10.74
C THR A 541 0.09 -17.43 10.03
N VAL A 542 0.51 -16.74 8.96
CA VAL A 542 1.67 -17.19 8.16
C VAL A 542 2.97 -16.49 8.54
N THR A 543 2.92 -15.29 9.13
CA THR A 543 4.13 -14.59 9.59
C THR A 543 4.80 -15.34 10.74
N LEU A 544 6.09 -15.65 10.59
CA LEU A 544 6.88 -16.41 11.57
C LEU A 544 7.92 -15.50 12.25
N CYS A 545 7.60 -14.95 13.42
CA CYS A 545 8.56 -14.17 14.21
C CYS A 545 8.09 -14.11 15.66
N PRO A 546 8.96 -14.32 16.67
CA PRO A 546 8.53 -14.27 18.07
C PRO A 546 7.90 -12.91 18.40
N ILE A 547 6.78 -12.96 19.12
CA ILE A 547 6.19 -11.78 19.77
C ILE A 547 6.85 -11.67 21.15
N ASP A 548 7.38 -10.51 21.48
CA ASP A 548 8.05 -10.27 22.76
C ASP A 548 7.07 -10.44 23.93
N THR A 549 7.42 -11.31 24.88
CA THR A 549 6.61 -11.61 26.07
C THR A 549 6.99 -10.80 27.30
N GLU A 550 8.14 -10.12 27.29
CA GLU A 550 8.55 -9.24 28.38
C GLU A 550 7.55 -8.08 28.65
N PRO A 551 6.97 -7.41 27.62
CA PRO A 551 5.93 -6.39 27.83
C PRO A 551 4.50 -6.94 28.05
N VAL A 552 4.32 -8.24 28.29
CA VAL A 552 2.98 -8.85 28.43
C VAL A 552 2.55 -8.99 29.90
N ASP A 553 1.45 -8.33 30.26
CA ASP A 553 0.74 -8.65 31.51
C ASP A 553 -0.13 -9.89 31.31
N VAL A 554 0.41 -11.04 31.71
CA VAL A 554 -0.24 -12.36 31.61
C VAL A 554 -1.62 -12.38 32.29
N ASN A 555 -1.89 -11.51 33.27
CA ASN A 555 -3.19 -11.46 33.95
C ASN A 555 -4.29 -10.79 33.12
N LEU A 556 -3.93 -10.01 32.10
CA LEU A 556 -4.89 -9.44 31.15
C LEU A 556 -5.25 -10.41 30.02
N LEU A 557 -4.48 -11.49 29.85
CA LEU A 557 -4.73 -12.52 28.86
C LEU A 557 -5.72 -13.59 29.37
N THR A 558 -6.62 -14.02 28.50
CA THR A 558 -7.46 -15.20 28.75
C THR A 558 -6.62 -16.48 28.68
N LYS A 559 -7.21 -17.62 29.04
CA LYS A 559 -6.50 -18.91 28.89
C LYS A 559 -6.28 -19.25 27.42
N GLU A 560 -7.27 -18.93 26.60
CA GLU A 560 -7.28 -19.20 25.16
C GLU A 560 -6.27 -18.31 24.43
N GLU A 561 -6.15 -17.04 24.81
CA GLU A 561 -5.14 -16.13 24.25
C GLU A 561 -3.71 -16.58 24.59
N ARG A 562 -3.47 -17.01 25.84
CA ARG A 562 -2.17 -17.58 26.23
C ARG A 562 -1.86 -18.87 25.48
N TYR A 563 -2.87 -19.72 25.32
CA TYR A 563 -2.72 -20.96 24.57
C TYR A 563 -2.37 -20.69 23.11
N TRP A 564 -3.04 -19.72 22.47
CA TRP A 564 -2.72 -19.29 21.12
C TRP A 564 -1.28 -18.77 21.02
N LEU A 565 -0.86 -17.87 21.92
CA LEU A 565 0.49 -17.31 21.89
C LEU A 565 1.57 -18.38 22.07
N ASN A 566 1.38 -19.30 23.01
CA ASN A 566 2.31 -20.41 23.26
C ASN A 566 2.38 -21.37 22.06
N ASN A 567 1.25 -21.64 21.39
CA ASN A 567 1.22 -22.46 20.18
C ASN A 567 1.88 -21.77 18.99
N TYR A 568 1.58 -20.48 18.79
CA TYR A 568 2.21 -19.65 17.76
C TYR A 568 3.73 -19.63 17.93
N HIS A 569 4.21 -19.41 19.15
CA HIS A 569 5.64 -19.45 19.47
C HIS A 569 6.29 -20.82 19.22
N ASN A 570 5.60 -21.91 19.56
CA ASN A 570 6.07 -23.25 19.25
C ASN A 570 6.19 -23.49 17.74
N GLU A 571 5.22 -23.00 16.96
CA GLU A 571 5.27 -23.05 15.49
C GLU A 571 6.43 -22.20 14.94
N VAL A 572 6.59 -20.96 15.39
CA VAL A 572 7.74 -20.11 15.02
C VAL A 572 9.07 -20.84 15.28
N TYR A 573 9.25 -21.43 16.45
CA TYR A 573 10.46 -22.19 16.74
C TYR A 573 10.63 -23.41 15.83
N ARG A 574 9.56 -24.19 15.63
CA ARG A 574 9.57 -25.40 14.80
C ARG A 574 9.96 -25.09 13.36
N GLU A 575 9.36 -24.07 12.76
CA GLU A 575 9.57 -23.71 11.36
C GLU A 575 10.91 -23.01 11.10
N LEU A 576 11.37 -22.16 12.03
CA LEU A 576 12.61 -21.38 11.82
C LEU A 576 13.87 -22.09 12.29
N SER A 577 13.82 -22.90 13.35
CA SER A 577 15.02 -23.52 13.94
C SER A 577 15.86 -24.40 12.99
N PRO A 578 15.32 -25.04 11.93
CA PRO A 578 16.15 -25.75 10.95
C PRO A 578 17.06 -24.85 10.11
N TYR A 579 16.76 -23.55 10.04
CA TYR A 579 17.45 -22.57 9.20
C TYR A 579 18.34 -21.61 9.99
N LEU A 580 18.48 -21.84 11.30
CA LEU A 580 19.27 -21.03 12.22
C LEU A 580 20.50 -21.80 12.72
N ASP A 581 21.58 -21.08 12.99
CA ASP A 581 22.72 -21.63 13.72
C ASP A 581 22.38 -21.87 15.20
N ASP A 582 23.24 -22.59 15.93
CA ASP A 582 23.01 -22.94 17.33
C ASP A 582 22.80 -21.71 18.24
N LEU A 583 23.45 -20.58 17.93
CA LEU A 583 23.34 -19.36 18.71
C LEU A 583 21.93 -18.78 18.61
N HIS A 584 21.46 -18.52 17.39
CA HIS A 584 20.14 -17.96 17.14
C HIS A 584 19.02 -18.94 17.50
N LYS A 585 19.25 -20.24 17.31
CA LYS A 585 18.29 -21.29 17.70
C LYS A 585 18.07 -21.34 19.21
N ASN A 586 19.13 -21.28 20.00
CA ASN A 586 19.01 -21.26 21.46
C ASN A 586 18.31 -19.99 21.94
N TRP A 587 18.67 -18.83 21.39
CA TRP A 587 17.98 -17.57 21.68
C TRP A 587 16.49 -17.63 21.31
N LEU A 588 16.15 -18.14 20.12
CA LEU A 588 14.76 -18.26 19.69
C LEU A 588 13.98 -19.17 20.65
N LYS A 589 14.55 -20.30 21.05
CA LYS A 589 13.94 -21.23 22.02
C LYS A 589 13.54 -20.54 23.32
N GLU A 590 14.41 -19.66 23.83
CA GLU A 590 14.13 -18.87 25.04
C GLU A 590 13.00 -17.88 24.79
N LYS A 591 13.05 -17.12 23.70
CA LYS A 591 12.03 -16.11 23.34
C LYS A 591 10.68 -16.72 22.92
N THR A 592 10.63 -18.00 22.61
CA THR A 592 9.39 -18.76 22.31
C THR A 592 8.98 -19.69 23.45
N SER A 593 9.48 -19.47 24.67
CA SER A 593 9.08 -20.26 25.85
C SER A 593 7.66 -19.90 26.29
N ALA A 594 6.90 -20.91 26.73
CA ALA A 594 5.51 -20.72 27.13
C ALA A 594 5.36 -19.86 28.40
N ILE A 595 4.33 -19.01 28.43
CA ILE A 595 3.97 -18.13 29.57
C ILE A 595 2.60 -18.44 30.18
#